data_AF-A0A7V6KX73-F1
#
_entry.id   AF-A0A7V6KX73-F1
#
_cell.length_a   1.000
_cell.length_b   1.000
_cell.length_c   1.000
_cell.angle_alpha   90.00
_cell.angle_beta   90.00
_cell.angle_gamma   90.00
#
_symmetry.space_group_name_H-M   'P 1'
#
loop_
_entity.id
_entity.type
_entity.pdbx_description
1 polymer ?
#
loop_
_entity_poly.entity_id
_entity_poly.type
_entity_poly.pdbx_seq_one_letter_code
_entity_poly.pdbx_strand_id
1 'polypeptide(L)'
;MADLEDRKVILMDEDGAEHEFEVLDILEVDGAEYAILFPMDEGDNEDEVDEAIILKIGIDENGEEILYEIEDDEEWEKVADAYDSLLEDEEEEE
;
A
#
# COMPACT_ATOMS: atom_id res chain seq x y z
N MET A 1 -1.65 24.24 10.47
CA MET A 1 -0.62 23.26 10.12
C MET A 1 -1.26 21.94 10.46
N ALA A 2 -1.75 21.24 9.44
CA ALA A 2 -2.39 19.95 9.66
C ALA A 2 -1.28 18.95 9.93
N ASP A 3 -1.42 18.32 11.08
CA ASP A 3 -0.55 17.31 11.65
C ASP A 3 -0.72 16.05 10.81
N LEU A 4 0.29 15.71 10.01
CA LEU A 4 0.35 14.50 9.17
C LEU A 4 0.73 13.28 10.04
N GLU A 5 0.18 13.18 11.25
CA GLU A 5 0.46 12.10 12.22
C GLU A 5 -0.52 10.91 12.09
N ASP A 6 -1.42 10.92 11.11
CA ASP A 6 -2.35 9.81 10.85
C ASP A 6 -2.19 9.37 9.38
N ARG A 7 -1.27 8.41 9.11
CA ARG A 7 -1.04 7.80 7.79
C ARG A 7 -2.20 6.88 7.37
N LYS A 8 -3.45 7.20 7.72
CA LYS A 8 -4.61 6.38 7.37
C LYS A 8 -5.28 6.95 6.13
N VAL A 9 -5.58 6.07 5.19
CA VAL A 9 -6.30 6.36 3.96
C VAL A 9 -7.60 5.58 3.96
N ILE A 10 -8.69 6.23 3.56
CA ILE A 10 -9.97 5.58 3.36
C ILE A 10 -10.09 5.33 1.87
N LEU A 11 -10.17 4.07 1.49
CA LEU A 11 -10.35 3.67 0.10
C LEU A 11 -11.77 3.20 -0.10
N MET A 12 -12.34 3.62 -1.21
CA MET A 12 -13.65 3.15 -1.64
C MET A 12 -13.44 2.04 -2.64
N ASP A 13 -13.93 0.85 -2.32
CA ASP A 13 -13.90 -0.29 -3.23
C ASP A 13 -14.93 -0.13 -4.37
N GLU A 14 -14.91 -1.02 -5.36
CA GLU A 14 -15.83 -1.03 -6.52
C GLU A 14 -17.32 -1.13 -6.11
N ASP A 15 -17.62 -1.69 -4.94
CA ASP A 15 -18.99 -1.76 -4.39
C ASP A 15 -19.45 -0.45 -3.72
N GLY A 16 -18.54 0.54 -3.58
CA GLY A 16 -18.79 1.77 -2.85
C GLY A 16 -18.66 1.63 -1.33
N ALA A 17 -18.04 0.53 -0.86
CA ALA A 17 -17.71 0.30 0.54
C ALA A 17 -16.44 1.09 0.92
N GLU A 18 -16.50 1.81 2.03
CA GLU A 18 -15.36 2.53 2.59
C GLU A 18 -14.55 1.56 3.46
N HIS A 19 -13.30 1.34 3.10
CA HIS A 19 -12.34 0.53 3.84
C HIS A 19 -11.22 1.43 4.38
N GLU A 20 -10.93 1.31 5.67
CA GLU A 20 -9.85 2.03 6.32
C GLU A 20 -8.55 1.24 6.18
N PHE A 21 -7.53 1.87 5.62
CA PHE A 21 -6.19 1.32 5.50
C PHE A 21 -5.17 2.23 6.17
N GLU A 22 -4.13 1.66 6.74
CA GLU A 22 -2.96 2.37 7.24
C GLU A 22 -1.80 2.24 6.26
N VAL A 23 -1.27 3.37 5.78
CA VAL A 23 -0.06 3.40 4.96
C VAL A 23 1.15 3.15 5.87
N LEU A 24 1.74 1.97 5.72
CA LEU A 24 2.97 1.61 6.41
C LEU A 24 4.15 2.37 5.81
N ASP A 25 4.34 2.23 4.49
CA ASP A 25 5.43 2.86 3.75
C ASP A 25 5.08 3.08 2.25
N ILE A 26 5.90 3.87 1.53
CA ILE A 26 5.75 4.14 0.10
C ILE A 26 7.09 3.91 -0.59
N LEU A 27 7.10 2.99 -1.55
CA LEU A 27 8.25 2.61 -2.36
C LEU A 27 8.18 3.23 -3.75
N GLU A 28 9.30 3.72 -4.27
CA GLU A 28 9.43 4.13 -5.67
C GLU A 28 10.20 3.05 -6.44
N VAL A 29 9.53 2.36 -7.37
CA VAL A 29 10.13 1.28 -8.17
C VAL A 29 9.89 1.55 -9.65
N ASP A 30 10.96 1.54 -10.45
CA ASP A 30 10.92 1.78 -11.91
C ASP A 30 10.23 3.10 -12.33
N GLY A 31 10.18 4.10 -11.43
CA GLY A 31 9.52 5.39 -11.67
C GLY A 31 8.00 5.38 -11.45
N ALA A 32 7.48 4.32 -10.81
CA ALA A 32 6.13 4.25 -10.26
C ALA A 32 6.20 4.23 -8.72
N GLU A 33 5.19 4.82 -8.09
CA GLU A 33 5.05 4.87 -6.64
C GLU A 33 4.12 3.73 -6.18
N TYR A 34 4.48 3.05 -5.10
CA TYR A 34 3.74 1.92 -4.55
C TYR A 34 3.55 2.14 -3.04
N ALA A 35 2.32 2.09 -2.57
CA ALA A 35 1.98 2.20 -1.16
C ALA A 35 1.78 0.82 -0.54
N ILE A 36 2.39 0.61 0.62
CA ILE A 36 2.15 -0.54 1.47
C ILE A 36 1.05 -0.18 2.45
N LEU A 37 -0.03 -0.93 2.41
CA LEU A 37 -1.26 -0.67 3.14
C LEU A 37 -1.58 -1.83 4.07
N PHE A 38 -1.94 -1.51 5.29
CA PHE A 38 -2.44 -2.47 6.26
C PHE A 38 -3.94 -2.24 6.46
N PRO A 39 -4.80 -3.23 6.18
CA PRO A 39 -6.23 -3.08 6.45
C PRO A 39 -6.44 -2.86 7.96
N MET A 40 -7.11 -1.77 8.32
CA MET A 40 -7.48 -1.47 9.71
C MET A 40 -8.89 -1.96 10.05
N ASP A 41 -9.66 -2.40 9.04
CA ASP A 41 -11.02 -2.88 9.23
C ASP A 41 -10.99 -4.30 9.84
N GLU A 42 -11.46 -4.43 11.09
CA GLU A 42 -11.73 -5.71 11.78
C GLU A 42 -12.94 -6.45 11.16
N GLY A 43 -13.03 -6.49 9.83
CA GLY A 43 -14.19 -6.93 9.06
C GLY A 43 -14.40 -8.44 9.09
N ASP A 44 -14.82 -9.02 10.23
CA ASP A 44 -15.50 -10.31 10.45
C ASP A 44 -14.92 -11.58 9.76
N ASN A 45 -13.78 -11.51 9.07
CA ASN A 45 -13.13 -12.63 8.41
C ASN A 45 -11.91 -13.06 9.24
N GLU A 46 -12.17 -13.82 10.31
CA GLU A 46 -11.16 -14.49 11.15
C GLU A 46 -10.20 -15.45 10.37
N ASP A 47 -10.38 -15.59 9.05
CA ASP A 47 -9.63 -16.48 8.16
C ASP A 47 -8.72 -15.74 7.16
N GLU A 48 -8.81 -14.41 7.03
CA GLU A 48 -7.88 -13.60 6.24
C GLU A 48 -6.87 -12.99 7.21
N VAL A 49 -5.69 -13.61 7.27
CA VAL A 49 -4.52 -13.07 7.95
C VAL A 49 -4.37 -11.60 7.56
N ASP A 50 -4.27 -10.71 8.56
CA ASP A 50 -4.00 -9.28 8.38
C ASP A 50 -2.62 -9.10 7.71
N GLU A 51 -2.55 -9.34 6.41
CA GLU A 51 -1.35 -9.22 5.59
C GLU A 51 -1.33 -7.83 4.96
N ALA A 52 -0.16 -7.18 5.02
CA ALA A 52 0.03 -5.91 4.33
C ALA A 52 -0.10 -6.11 2.82
N ILE A 53 -0.84 -5.23 2.16
CA ILE A 53 -1.11 -5.26 0.73
C ILE A 53 -0.33 -4.13 0.07
N ILE A 54 0.31 -4.41 -1.07
CA ILE A 54 1.04 -3.41 -1.85
C ILE A 54 0.16 -2.98 -3.02
N LEU A 55 -0.18 -1.69 -3.08
CA LEU A 55 -0.93 -1.10 -4.18
C LEU A 55 -0.10 -0.03 -4.89
N LYS A 56 -0.25 0.09 -6.20
CA LYS A 56 0.42 1.09 -7.03
C LYS A 56 -0.33 2.42 -6.97
N ILE A 57 0.36 3.50 -6.65
CA ILE A 57 -0.17 4.85 -6.71
C ILE A 57 -0.16 5.32 -8.17
N GLY A 58 -1.33 5.68 -8.67
CA GLY A 58 -1.50 6.32 -9.97
C GLY A 58 -2.38 7.56 -9.87
N ILE A 59 -2.46 8.30 -10.97
CA ILE A 59 -3.32 9.47 -11.08
C ILE A 59 -4.33 9.18 -12.18
N ASP A 60 -5.62 9.26 -11.85
CA ASP A 60 -6.70 9.10 -12.82
C ASP A 60 -6.77 10.29 -13.80
N GLU A 61 -7.58 10.17 -14.86
CA GLU A 61 -7.88 11.26 -15.82
C GLU A 61 -8.39 12.55 -15.16
N ASN A 62 -8.89 12.46 -13.92
CA ASN A 62 -9.40 13.59 -13.13
C ASN A 62 -8.33 14.29 -12.27
N GLY A 63 -7.09 13.77 -12.22
CA GLY A 63 -6.04 14.30 -11.37
C GLY A 63 -6.17 13.88 -9.89
N GLU A 64 -6.99 12.88 -9.62
CA GLU A 64 -7.15 12.27 -8.29
C GLU A 64 -6.16 11.10 -8.15
N GLU A 65 -5.51 11.02 -6.99
CA GLU A 65 -4.64 9.91 -6.64
C GLU A 65 -5.50 8.67 -6.40
N ILE A 66 -5.24 7.61 -7.16
CA ILE A 66 -5.94 6.34 -7.05
C ILE A 66 -4.94 5.21 -6.90
N LEU A 67 -5.32 4.21 -6.12
CA LEU A 67 -4.50 3.04 -5.85
C LEU A 67 -4.97 1.91 -6.74
N TYR A 68 -4.03 1.28 -7.43
CA TYR A 68 -4.26 0.16 -8.33
C TYR A 68 -3.65 -1.11 -7.74
N GLU A 69 -4.40 -2.20 -7.82
CA GLU A 69 -3.82 -3.53 -7.59
C GLU A 69 -2.77 -3.83 -8.66
N ILE A 70 -1.67 -4.46 -8.24
CA ILE A 70 -0.61 -4.85 -9.15
C ILE A 70 -1.06 -6.14 -9.85
N GLU A 71 -1.57 -6.02 -11.09
CA GLU A 71 -1.97 -7.17 -11.90
C GLU A 71 -0.79 -7.93 -12.53
N ASP A 72 0.39 -7.31 -12.57
CA ASP A 72 1.59 -7.84 -13.23
C ASP A 72 2.53 -8.49 -12.20
N ASP A 73 2.68 -9.82 -12.28
CA ASP A 73 3.53 -10.59 -11.37
C ASP A 73 5.00 -10.09 -11.38
N GLU A 74 5.52 -9.60 -12.50
CA GLU A 74 6.89 -9.07 -12.57
C GLU A 74 7.02 -7.71 -11.86
N GLU A 75 5.98 -6.86 -11.90
CA GLU A 75 5.93 -5.63 -11.10
C GLU A 75 5.82 -5.95 -9.62
N TRP A 76 4.97 -6.90 -9.24
CA TRP A 76 4.78 -7.29 -7.85
C TRP A 76 6.07 -7.85 -7.25
N GLU A 77 6.76 -8.75 -7.96
CA GLU A 77 8.03 -9.32 -7.51
C GLU A 77 9.08 -8.23 -7.29
N LYS A 78 9.19 -7.23 -8.19
CA LYS A 78 10.15 -6.13 -8.04
C LYS A 78 9.87 -5.25 -6.83
N VAL A 79 8.61 -4.95 -6.56
CA VAL A 79 8.24 -4.09 -5.42
C VAL A 79 8.39 -4.86 -4.12
N ALA A 80 8.02 -6.14 -4.10
CA ALA A 80 8.24 -7.02 -2.97
C ALA A 80 9.74 -7.20 -2.67
N ASP A 81 10.58 -7.39 -3.69
CA ASP A 81 12.04 -7.49 -3.55
C ASP A 81 12.65 -6.16 -3.08
N ALA A 82 12.17 -5.02 -3.60
CA ALA A 82 12.58 -3.70 -3.12
C ALA A 82 12.18 -3.46 -1.66
N TYR A 83 11.02 -3.96 -1.23
CA TYR A 83 10.57 -3.90 0.15
C TYR A 83 11.43 -4.78 1.07
N ASP A 84 11.67 -6.04 0.68
CA ASP A 84 12.49 -6.98 1.44
C ASP A 84 13.92 -6.46 1.58
N SER A 85 14.51 -5.96 0.49
CA SER A 85 15.83 -5.32 0.53
C SER A 85 15.86 -4.08 1.40
N LEU A 86 14.80 -3.27 1.44
CA LEU A 86 14.73 -2.11 2.35
C LEU A 86 14.75 -2.57 3.82
N LEU A 87 13.97 -3.60 4.14
CA LEU A 87 13.93 -4.18 5.49
C LEU A 87 15.27 -4.83 5.87
N GLU A 88 15.91 -5.54 4.95
CA GLU A 88 17.22 -6.15 5.15
C GLU A 88 18.34 -5.09 5.31
N ASP A 89 18.33 -4.00 4.51
CA ASP A 89 19.27 -2.88 4.68
C ASP A 89 19.09 -2.18 6.04
N GLU A 90 17.88 -2.12 6.59
CA GLU A 90 17.64 -1.62 7.96
C GLU A 90 18.15 -2.59 9.06
N GLU A 91 18.16 -3.90 8.80
CA GLU A 91 18.70 -4.91 9.73
C GLU A 91 20.25 -5.02 9.70
N GLU A 92 20.93 -4.61 8.62
CA GLU A 92 22.40 -4.67 8.51
C GLU A 92 23.15 -3.51 9.20
N GLU A 93 22.46 -2.51 9.80
CA GLU A 93 23.09 -1.43 10.58
C GLU A 93 23.25 -1.73 12.12
N GLU A 94 23.22 -2.99 12.56
CA GLU A 94 23.62 -3.41 13.94
C GLU A 94 25.03 -4.03 14.08
#